data_AF-A0A832G9F5-F1
#
_entry.id   AF-A0A832G9F5-F1
#
_cell.length_a   1.000
_cell.length_b   1.000
_cell.length_c   1.000
_cell.angle_alpha   90.00
_cell.angle_beta   90.00
_cell.angle_gamma   90.00
#
_symmetry.space_group_name_H-M   'P 1'
#
loop_
_entity.id
_entity.type
_entity.pdbx_description
1 polymer ?
#
loop_
_entity_poly.entity_id
_entity_poly.type
_entity_poly.pdbx_seq_one_letter_code
_entity_poly.pdbx_strand_id
1 'polypeptide(L)'
;MSGEEVDIKEILKRIDDLTVVLKYISDDLAEISRALRLRLETHMPSAPSTGVTQLQKLRTIDDVQKIFPQDLLGLLMFEVTDDYIIIKPRQYLGPENFARIASIVREQLKGEYVSHGKESHFRVPRRT
;
A
#
# COMPACT_ATOMS: atom_id res chain seq x y z
N MET A 1 -16.24 -29.29 -35.07
CA MET A 1 -15.52 -28.74 -33.91
C MET A 1 -15.05 -27.34 -34.28
N SER A 2 -15.94 -26.33 -34.28
CA SER A 2 -15.63 -25.05 -34.97
C SER A 2 -16.25 -23.78 -34.40
N GLY A 3 -17.15 -23.85 -33.40
CA GLY A 3 -17.75 -22.66 -32.77
C GLY A 3 -16.97 -22.22 -31.53
N GLU A 4 -16.97 -23.05 -30.47
CA GLU A 4 -16.34 -22.75 -29.18
C GLU A 4 -14.84 -22.45 -29.26
N GLU A 5 -14.09 -23.09 -30.18
CA GLU A 5 -12.66 -22.85 -30.32
C GLU A 5 -12.35 -21.46 -30.90
N VAL A 6 -13.26 -20.89 -31.69
CA VAL A 6 -13.13 -19.55 -32.26
C VAL A 6 -13.42 -18.49 -31.19
N ASP A 7 -14.43 -18.71 -30.36
CA ASP A 7 -14.76 -17.84 -29.22
C ASP A 7 -13.62 -17.76 -28.19
N ILE A 8 -13.01 -18.91 -27.84
CA ILE A 8 -11.88 -18.93 -26.90
C ILE A 8 -10.68 -18.14 -27.44
N LYS A 9 -10.37 -18.27 -28.74
CA LYS A 9 -9.27 -17.51 -29.37
C LYS A 9 -9.55 -16.01 -29.38
N GLU A 10 -10.80 -15.60 -29.60
CA GLU A 10 -11.16 -14.18 -29.54
C GLU A 10 -11.05 -13.63 -28.11
N ILE A 11 -11.50 -14.40 -27.11
CA ILE A 11 -11.38 -14.03 -25.70
C ILE A 11 -9.91 -13.90 -25.30
N LEU A 12 -9.06 -14.86 -25.68
CA LEU A 12 -7.61 -14.80 -25.42
C LEU A 12 -6.99 -13.55 -26.05
N LYS A 13 -7.33 -13.24 -27.30
CA LYS A 13 -6.86 -12.02 -27.97
C LYS A 13 -7.28 -10.76 -27.21
N ARG A 14 -8.53 -10.67 -26.75
CA ARG A 14 -9.00 -9.53 -25.94
C ARG A 14 -8.27 -9.43 -24.61
N ILE A 15 -7.90 -10.55 -23.98
CA ILE A 15 -7.12 -10.56 -22.73
C ILE A 15 -5.70 -10.04 -22.99
N ASP A 16 -5.05 -10.46 -24.07
CA ASP A 16 -3.74 -9.93 -24.47
C ASP A 16 -3.80 -8.41 -24.74
N ASP A 17 -4.80 -7.96 -25.49
CA ASP A 17 -5.01 -6.54 -25.78
C ASP A 17 -5.22 -5.72 -24.49
N LEU A 18 -6.03 -6.21 -23.55
CA LEU A 18 -6.23 -5.57 -22.25
C LEU A 18 -4.95 -5.54 -21.41
N THR A 19 -4.15 -6.60 -21.46
CA THR A 19 -2.86 -6.68 -20.74
C THR A 19 -1.90 -5.62 -21.26
N VAL A 20 -1.87 -5.40 -22.57
CA VAL A 20 -1.07 -4.35 -23.21
C VAL A 20 -1.53 -2.96 -22.76
N VAL A 21 -2.84 -2.68 -22.74
CA VAL A 21 -3.37 -1.39 -22.28
C VAL A 21 -3.03 -1.14 -20.81
N LEU A 22 -3.19 -2.14 -19.94
CA LEU A 22 -2.83 -2.03 -18.52
C LEU A 22 -1.35 -1.73 -18.32
N LYS A 23 -0.49 -2.31 -19.18
CA LYS A 23 0.95 -2.03 -19.14
C LYS A 23 1.25 -0.56 -19.47
N TYR A 24 0.65 -0.01 -20.54
CA TYR A 24 0.83 1.40 -20.87
C TYR A 24 0.37 2.33 -19.73
N ILE A 25 -0.80 2.05 -19.14
CA ILE A 25 -1.28 2.83 -17.99
C ILE A 25 -0.32 2.73 -16.81
N SER A 26 0.22 1.53 -16.55
CA SER A 26 1.21 1.34 -15.48
C SER A 26 2.49 2.13 -15.72
N ASP A 27 3.00 2.16 -16.95
CA ASP A 27 4.19 2.92 -17.33
C ASP A 27 3.95 4.43 -17.20
N ASP A 28 2.80 4.93 -17.68
CA ASP A 28 2.42 6.34 -17.58
C ASP A 28 2.28 6.79 -16.11
N LEU A 29 1.62 6.00 -15.28
CA LEU A 29 1.51 6.28 -13.84
C LEU A 29 2.89 6.27 -13.17
N ALA A 30 3.80 5.39 -13.57
CA ALA A 30 5.16 5.38 -13.07
C ALA A 30 5.92 6.65 -13.48
N GLU A 31 5.70 7.16 -14.70
CA GLU A 31 6.27 8.43 -15.16
C GLU A 31 5.76 9.63 -14.35
N ILE A 32 4.44 9.73 -14.17
CA ILE A 32 3.84 10.78 -13.34
C ILE A 32 4.37 10.71 -11.91
N SER A 33 4.51 9.51 -11.36
CA SER A 33 5.08 9.29 -10.02
C SER A 33 6.53 9.80 -9.92
N ARG A 34 7.36 9.59 -10.96
CA ARG A 34 8.72 10.15 -11.03
C ARG A 34 8.70 11.67 -11.12
N ALA A 35 7.85 12.24 -11.98
CA ALA A 35 7.73 13.69 -12.15
C ALA A 35 7.29 14.41 -10.86
N LEU A 36 6.37 13.81 -10.11
CA LEU A 36 5.93 14.34 -8.82
C LEU A 36 7.04 14.30 -7.76
N ARG A 37 7.82 13.21 -7.70
CA ARG A 37 8.98 13.12 -6.79
C ARG A 37 10.02 14.20 -7.10
N LEU A 38 10.35 14.40 -8.38
CA LEU A 38 11.27 15.46 -8.81
C LEU A 38 10.75 16.85 -8.42
N ARG A 39 9.44 17.09 -8.51
CA ARG A 39 8.84 18.35 -8.07
C ARG A 39 8.92 18.57 -6.55
N LEU A 40 8.73 17.52 -5.75
CA LEU A 40 8.97 17.58 -4.31
C LEU A 40 10.43 17.92 -4.01
N GLU A 41 11.38 17.35 -4.75
CA GLU A 41 12.82 17.62 -4.58
C GLU A 41 13.19 19.06 -4.99
N THR A 42 12.58 19.62 -6.04
CA THR A 42 12.85 21.01 -6.47
C THR A 42 12.33 22.09 -5.52
N HIS A 43 11.48 21.76 -4.54
CA HIS A 43 11.02 22.70 -3.51
C HIS A 43 11.91 22.73 -2.25
N MET A 44 13.03 21.99 -2.22
CA MET A 44 14.04 22.07 -1.17
C MET A 44 15.31 22.72 -1.72
N PRO A 45 15.79 23.85 -1.16
CA PRO A 45 17.12 24.32 -1.49
C PRO A 45 18.15 23.28 -1.05
N SER A 46 19.06 22.99 -1.97
CA SER A 46 20.02 21.90 -1.95
C SER A 46 20.98 21.93 -0.77
N ALA A 47 21.25 20.75 -0.19
CA ALA A 47 22.54 20.45 0.43
C ALA A 47 22.92 19.00 0.05
N PRO A 48 24.19 18.73 -0.32
CA PRO A 48 24.65 17.38 -0.57
C PRO A 48 24.89 16.71 0.78
N SER A 49 24.13 15.67 1.12
CA SER A 49 24.63 14.72 2.11
C SER A 49 24.00 13.35 1.95
N THR A 50 24.82 12.43 1.46
CA THR A 50 24.89 11.07 1.94
C THR A 50 24.68 11.04 3.46
N GLY A 51 23.76 10.20 3.94
CA GLY A 51 23.67 9.79 5.33
C GLY A 51 23.01 10.77 6.30
N VAL A 52 21.92 10.31 6.90
CA VAL A 52 21.42 10.67 8.25
C VAL A 52 21.32 12.16 8.62
N THR A 53 20.13 12.76 8.44
CA THR A 53 19.62 13.79 9.37
C THR A 53 18.09 13.74 9.45
N GLN A 54 17.64 12.97 10.43
CA GLN A 54 16.56 13.25 11.36
C GLN A 54 15.87 14.62 11.23
N LEU A 55 14.90 14.71 10.32
CA LEU A 55 13.87 15.76 10.36
C LEU A 55 12.52 15.09 10.11
N GLN A 56 11.88 14.69 11.21
CA GLN A 56 10.50 14.17 11.28
C GLN A 56 10.13 13.22 10.14
N LYS A 57 10.69 12.01 10.16
CA LYS A 57 10.33 10.95 9.24
C LYS A 57 8.88 10.52 9.54
N LEU A 58 7.92 11.25 8.98
CA LEU A 58 6.52 10.83 8.99
C LEU A 58 6.50 9.43 8.37
N ARG A 59 6.09 8.44 9.16
CA ARG A 59 5.95 7.08 8.61
C ARG A 59 5.04 7.13 7.40
N THR A 60 5.46 6.49 6.31
CA THR A 60 4.66 6.34 5.10
C THR A 60 3.97 4.97 5.11
N ILE A 61 2.89 4.81 4.33
CA ILE A 61 2.22 3.51 4.17
C ILE A 61 3.21 2.41 3.75
N ASP A 62 4.16 2.72 2.87
CA ASP A 62 5.21 1.80 2.41
C ASP A 62 6.09 1.27 3.56
N ASP A 63 6.50 2.16 4.48
CA ASP A 63 7.28 1.77 5.67
C ASP A 63 6.48 0.81 6.56
N VAL A 64 5.17 1.04 6.70
CA VAL A 64 4.27 0.19 7.47
C VAL A 64 4.09 -1.16 6.77
N GLN A 65 3.84 -1.17 5.46
CA GLN A 65 3.59 -2.38 4.69
C GLN A 65 4.78 -3.33 4.68
N LYS A 66 6.02 -2.83 4.64
CA LYS A 66 7.24 -3.64 4.70
C LYS A 66 7.37 -4.47 5.99
N ILE A 67 6.70 -4.07 7.07
CA ILE A 67 6.71 -4.81 8.35
C ILE A 67 5.70 -5.97 8.32
N PHE A 68 4.65 -5.87 7.51
CA PHE A 68 3.65 -6.92 7.41
C PHE A 68 4.08 -8.01 6.42
N PRO A 69 3.93 -9.29 6.77
CA PRO A 69 4.06 -10.37 5.80
C PRO A 69 2.98 -10.25 4.71
N GLN A 70 3.31 -10.64 3.48
CA GLN A 70 2.45 -10.47 2.31
C GLN A 70 1.07 -11.11 2.46
N ASP A 71 0.96 -12.21 3.18
CA ASP A 71 -0.29 -12.92 3.48
C ASP A 71 -1.30 -12.03 4.24
N LEU A 72 -0.81 -11.18 5.16
CA LEU A 72 -1.65 -10.27 5.95
C LEU A 72 -1.95 -8.95 5.23
N LEU A 73 -1.10 -8.52 4.30
CA LEU A 73 -1.30 -7.28 3.53
C LEU A 73 -2.57 -7.32 2.70
N GLY A 74 -2.88 -8.47 2.08
CA GLY A 74 -4.09 -8.64 1.27
C GLY A 74 -5.39 -8.51 2.08
N LEU A 75 -5.32 -8.74 3.39
CA LEU A 75 -6.46 -8.66 4.31
C LEU A 75 -6.68 -7.25 4.87
N LEU A 76 -5.74 -6.34 4.65
CA LEU A 76 -5.69 -5.02 5.25
C LEU A 76 -5.81 -3.91 4.20
N MET A 77 -6.37 -2.79 4.63
CA MET A 77 -6.42 -1.55 3.89
C MET A 77 -5.72 -0.47 4.69
N PHE A 78 -4.80 0.26 4.07
CA PHE A 78 -3.99 1.27 4.72
C PHE A 78 -4.40 2.64 4.21
N GLU A 79 -4.79 3.52 5.13
CA GLU A 79 -5.17 4.90 4.86
C GLU A 79 -4.23 5.82 5.62
N VAL A 80 -3.74 6.87 4.96
CA VAL A 80 -2.89 7.89 5.60
C VAL A 80 -3.74 9.09 5.98
N THR A 81 -3.62 9.50 7.24
CA THR A 81 -4.21 10.73 7.79
C THR A 81 -3.06 11.64 8.25
N ASP A 82 -3.35 12.88 8.63
CA ASP A 82 -2.35 13.87 9.06
C ASP A 82 -1.43 13.35 10.17
N ASP A 83 -1.99 12.73 11.22
CA ASP A 83 -1.21 12.25 12.38
C ASP A 83 -1.09 10.72 12.49
N TYR A 84 -1.97 9.97 11.82
CA TYR A 84 -2.06 8.51 11.95
C TYR A 84 -2.13 7.79 10.60
N ILE A 85 -1.66 6.55 10.56
CA ILE A 85 -1.94 5.59 9.50
C ILE A 85 -3.02 4.65 10.04
N ILE A 86 -4.19 4.68 9.41
CA ILE A 86 -5.31 3.83 9.76
C ILE A 86 -5.18 2.54 8.96
N ILE A 87 -5.30 1.41 9.64
CA ILE A 87 -5.25 0.07 9.06
C ILE A 87 -6.60 -0.60 9.32
N LYS A 88 -7.41 -0.75 8.27
CA LYS A 88 -8.74 -1.35 8.33
C LYS A 88 -8.71 -2.80 7.84
N PRO A 89 -9.34 -3.74 8.57
CA PRO A 89 -9.58 -5.08 8.04
C PRO A 89 -10.55 -5.03 6.85
N ARG A 90 -10.20 -5.68 5.74
CA ARG A 90 -11.12 -5.85 4.59
C ARG A 90 -12.17 -6.92 4.84
N GLN A 91 -11.85 -7.88 5.70
CA GLN A 91 -12.69 -8.99 6.08
C GLN A 91 -12.45 -9.38 7.55
N TYR A 92 -13.26 -10.30 8.06
CA TYR A 92 -13.01 -10.88 9.38
C TYR A 92 -11.66 -11.62 9.38
N LEU A 93 -10.74 -11.17 10.23
CA LEU A 93 -9.38 -11.69 10.31
C LEU A 93 -9.31 -13.03 11.07
N GLY A 94 -10.27 -13.32 11.95
CA GLY A 94 -10.17 -14.42 12.89
C GLY A 94 -9.17 -14.16 14.02
N PRO A 95 -9.20 -14.97 15.09
CA PRO A 95 -8.39 -14.75 16.29
C PRO A 95 -6.88 -14.84 16.01
N GLU A 96 -6.46 -15.73 15.10
CA GLU A 96 -5.04 -15.94 14.77
C GLU A 96 -4.44 -14.76 13.99
N ASN A 97 -5.06 -14.35 12.87
CA ASN A 97 -4.53 -13.23 12.08
C ASN A 97 -4.68 -11.92 12.85
N PHE A 98 -5.76 -11.74 13.62
CA PHE A 98 -5.92 -10.58 14.49
C PHE A 98 -4.77 -10.49 15.51
N ALA A 99 -4.44 -11.58 16.20
CA ALA A 99 -3.35 -11.60 17.17
C ALA A 99 -2.01 -11.25 16.51
N ARG A 100 -1.71 -11.84 15.33
CA ARG A 100 -0.49 -11.53 14.57
C ARG A 100 -0.41 -10.05 14.18
N ILE A 101 -1.48 -9.51 13.62
CA ILE A 101 -1.55 -8.10 13.21
C ILE A 101 -1.41 -7.19 14.43
N ALA A 102 -2.11 -7.50 15.52
CA ALA A 102 -2.05 -6.72 16.75
C ALA A 102 -0.64 -6.70 17.36
N SER A 103 0.07 -7.84 17.37
CA SER A 103 1.46 -7.90 17.82
C SER A 103 2.37 -7.02 16.96
N ILE A 104 2.27 -7.11 15.62
CA ILE A 104 3.07 -6.27 14.71
C ILE A 104 2.79 -4.78 14.96
N VAL A 105 1.51 -4.41 15.03
CA VAL A 105 1.09 -3.02 15.24
C VAL A 105 1.60 -2.48 16.57
N ARG A 106 1.44 -3.24 17.66
CA ARG A 106 1.80 -2.78 19.02
C ARG A 106 3.31 -2.79 19.25
N GLU A 107 3.99 -3.87 18.87
CA GLU A 107 5.40 -4.09 19.20
C GLU A 107 6.34 -3.36 18.23
N GLN A 108 6.07 -3.45 16.92
CA GLN A 108 6.96 -2.86 15.91
C GLN A 108 6.53 -1.43 15.56
N LEU A 109 5.23 -1.22 15.43
CA LEU A 109 4.70 0.06 14.94
C LEU A 109 4.26 1.01 16.05
N LYS A 110 4.31 0.61 17.34
CA LYS A 110 3.81 1.43 18.47
C LYS A 110 2.39 1.99 18.23
N GLY A 111 1.60 1.25 17.46
CA GLY A 111 0.22 1.59 17.17
C GLY A 111 -0.74 1.02 18.21
N GLU A 112 -2.01 1.37 18.06
CA GLU A 112 -3.08 0.94 18.94
C GLU A 112 -4.26 0.37 18.14
N TYR A 113 -4.99 -0.55 18.75
CA TYR A 113 -6.25 -1.05 18.22
C TYR A 113 -7.40 -0.22 18.76
N VAL A 114 -8.25 0.28 17.86
CA VAL A 114 -9.44 1.07 18.17
C VAL A 114 -10.66 0.20 17.87
N SER A 115 -11.36 -0.23 18.92
CA SER A 115 -12.58 -1.02 18.80
C SER A 115 -13.77 -0.09 18.56
N HIS A 116 -14.34 -0.12 17.36
CA HIS A 116 -15.53 0.66 16.95
C HIS A 116 -16.56 -0.24 16.26
N GLY A 117 -16.67 -1.50 16.70
CA GLY A 117 -17.58 -2.48 16.10
C GLY A 117 -17.26 -2.71 14.63
N LYS A 118 -18.16 -2.29 13.72
CA LYS A 118 -17.96 -2.38 12.27
C LYS A 118 -16.83 -1.49 11.74
N GLU A 119 -16.48 -0.45 12.47
CA GLU A 119 -15.40 0.49 12.10
C GLU A 119 -14.12 0.24 12.89
N SER A 120 -13.98 -0.96 13.45
CA SER A 120 -12.78 -1.33 14.20
C SER A 120 -11.55 -1.30 13.30
N HIS A 121 -10.52 -0.59 13.74
CA HIS A 121 -9.32 -0.35 12.96
C HIS A 121 -8.10 -0.30 13.87
N PHE A 122 -6.92 -0.52 13.29
CA PHE A 122 -5.67 -0.19 13.96
C PHE A 122 -5.24 1.21 13.52
N ARG A 123 -4.59 1.94 14.42
CA ARG A 123 -3.98 3.22 14.12
C ARG A 123 -2.51 3.19 14.49
N VAL A 124 -1.67 3.69 13.59
CA VAL A 124 -0.22 3.79 13.80
C VAL A 124 0.17 5.27 13.78
N PRO A 125 0.81 5.80 14.83
CA PRO A 125 1.23 7.19 14.84
C PRO A 125 2.30 7.42 13.77
N ARG A 126 2.16 8.52 13.02
CA ARG A 126 3.14 8.92 11.99
C ARG A 126 4.35 9.61 12.58
N ARG A 127 4.17 10.28 13.72
CA ARG A 127 5.24 10.93 14.48
C ARG A 127 5.93 9.89 15.37
N THR A 128 7.21 9.63 15.11
CA THR A 128 8.12 8.86 15.99
C THR A 128 9.04 9.84 16.71
#